data_AF-A0A4W5NT88-F1
#
_entry.id   AF-A0A4W5NT88-F1
#
_cell.length_a   1.000
_cell.length_b   1.000
_cell.length_c   1.000
_cell.angle_alpha   90.00
_cell.angle_beta   90.00
_cell.angle_gamma   90.00
#
_symmetry.space_group_name_H-M   'P 1'
#
loop_
_entity.id
_entity.type
_entity.pdbx_description
1 polymer ?
#
loop_
_entity_poly.entity_id
_entity_poly.type
_entity_poly.pdbx_seq_one_letter_code
_entity_poly.pdbx_strand_id
1 'polypeptide(L)'
;MGTMVQRTSCTVYTSSLIKEVYCAPVCLCMIPSVDCVRDSSSHMWIYVFLGNALRGIGETPVTPLGISYIDDFAKAENSAFYIACLQTITLLGPMFGFLLGSLCASLYVDIGYVDLETVTITPKDARWVGAWWLGFLVSSVIMLLSGIPFWFLPRSLPKQGEESKLPPCTPTQDGTANSNATPHQAMTLAEIAKGFIPSLKKLLSTPAYFLLLCGSLLKFNSFIGLLTFKAKYMEQQFGQSAARANFLIGVLNLPVVAVGIFLGGLLMKRYKLGVVSGAQLSFVTSFMAYLLLLLQFGTKCDNVQVAGLTVSYNGTPGVMYNGNLWSECNRDCSCLAGEWDPVCSDNGITYTSPCLAGCSSSTGYGKNTVFHNCSCVLSSSAPEGSMSVILGQCPRSRECSRSFTSYMAVSVLSSFINSLGTTPGYMVIIRCIKPELKSLALGIQTLVMRTLGGIPAPVYFGALIDSTCLRWGIKKCGGRGALAPPTFSSSQSLSC
;
A
#
# COMPACT_ATOMS: atom_id res chain seq x y z
N MET A 1 17.81 17.63 45.03
CA MET A 1 17.79 18.92 45.75
C MET A 1 18.28 19.97 44.77
N GLY A 2 17.37 20.59 44.02
CA GLY A 2 17.69 21.55 42.96
C GLY A 2 16.65 22.67 43.00
N THR A 3 17.13 23.89 43.16
CA THR A 3 16.39 25.11 43.48
C THR A 3 15.45 25.57 42.36
N MET A 4 14.20 25.83 42.72
CA MET A 4 13.18 26.47 41.90
C MET A 4 13.49 27.98 41.82
N VAL A 5 13.82 28.50 40.63
CA VAL A 5 13.98 29.95 40.40
C VAL A 5 12.78 30.44 39.61
N GLN A 6 11.92 31.17 40.30
CA GLN A 6 10.76 31.86 39.73
C GLN A 6 11.23 33.23 39.24
N ARG A 7 11.37 33.40 37.91
CA ARG A 7 11.59 34.73 37.31
C ARG A 7 10.27 35.30 36.83
N THR A 8 9.74 36.23 37.60
CA THR A 8 8.65 37.13 37.21
C THR A 8 9.25 38.29 36.42
N SER A 9 8.90 38.44 35.14
CA SER A 9 9.14 39.71 34.43
C SER A 9 7.94 40.62 34.67
N CYS A 10 8.11 41.59 35.58
CA CYS A 10 7.17 42.69 35.77
C CYS A 10 7.75 43.96 35.16
N THR A 11 7.05 44.57 34.20
CA THR A 11 7.37 45.90 33.69
C THR A 11 6.68 46.93 34.58
N VAL A 12 7.44 47.74 35.30
CA VAL A 12 6.92 48.82 36.16
C VAL A 12 6.82 50.10 35.34
N TYR A 13 5.61 50.58 35.06
CA TYR A 13 5.39 51.95 34.62
C TYR A 13 5.22 52.86 35.83
N THR A 14 6.11 53.84 35.98
CA THR A 14 5.98 54.90 36.99
C THR A 14 5.24 56.09 36.40
N SER A 15 3.98 56.28 36.78
CA SER A 15 3.37 57.61 36.89
C SER A 15 2.65 57.69 38.24
N SER A 16 2.69 58.88 38.82
CA SER A 16 2.35 59.20 40.20
C SER A 16 0.88 58.97 40.56
N LEU A 17 0.68 58.25 41.68
CA LEU A 17 -0.56 57.91 42.41
C LEU A 17 -1.43 56.79 41.80
N ILE A 18 -1.53 55.70 42.59
CA ILE A 18 -2.27 54.42 42.41
C ILE A 18 -1.47 53.32 41.69
N LYS A 19 -1.02 52.30 42.45
CA LYS A 19 -0.42 51.06 41.94
C LYS A 19 -1.54 50.04 41.66
N GLU A 20 -1.91 49.85 40.39
CA GLU A 20 -2.57 48.62 39.95
C GLU A 20 -1.59 47.75 39.19
N VAL A 21 -1.51 46.47 39.57
CA VAL A 21 -0.70 45.44 38.91
C VAL A 21 -1.60 44.71 37.92
N TYR A 22 -1.43 44.97 36.62
CA TYR A 22 -2.08 44.18 35.57
C TYR A 22 -1.21 42.95 35.24
N CYS A 23 -1.69 41.75 35.59
CA CYS A 23 -1.17 40.49 35.08
C CYS A 23 -2.01 40.06 33.86
N ALA A 24 -1.42 40.05 32.66
CA ALA A 24 -2.01 39.44 31.47
C ALA A 24 -1.75 37.91 31.46
N PRO A 25 -2.66 37.09 30.91
CA PRO A 25 -2.51 35.63 30.90
C PRO A 25 -1.40 35.20 29.93
N VAL A 26 -0.48 34.41 30.47
CA VAL A 26 0.68 33.85 29.75
C VAL A 26 0.24 32.63 28.95
N CYS A 27 0.46 32.63 27.63
CA CYS A 27 0.39 31.41 26.80
C CYS A 27 1.35 30.35 27.38
N LEU A 28 0.86 29.13 27.63
CA LEU A 28 1.68 28.01 28.05
C LEU A 28 2.72 27.65 26.96
N CYS A 29 3.96 28.11 27.14
CA CYS A 29 5.11 27.59 26.43
C CYS A 29 6.34 27.61 27.34
N MET A 30 6.60 26.51 28.05
CA MET A 30 7.97 26.16 28.41
C MET A 30 8.56 25.35 27.26
N ILE A 31 9.47 25.96 26.49
CA ILE A 31 10.34 25.23 25.56
C ILE A 31 11.61 24.89 26.34
N PRO A 32 11.92 23.61 26.64
CA PRO A 32 13.27 23.25 27.01
C PRO A 32 14.15 23.43 25.77
N SER A 33 15.31 24.06 25.91
CA SER A 33 16.34 24.08 24.87
C SER A 33 16.68 22.65 24.47
N VAL A 34 16.28 22.24 23.27
CA VAL A 34 16.55 20.90 22.76
C VAL A 34 18.00 20.86 22.30
N ASP A 35 18.87 20.33 23.15
CA ASP A 35 20.19 19.86 22.71
C ASP A 35 19.97 18.80 21.63
N CYS A 36 20.51 19.06 20.44
CA CYS A 36 20.34 18.17 19.29
C CYS A 36 21.20 16.92 19.44
N VAL A 37 20.71 15.96 20.23
CA VAL A 37 21.23 14.60 20.22
C VAL A 37 20.83 14.01 18.86
N ARG A 38 21.85 13.70 18.05
CA ARG A 38 21.69 13.01 16.77
C ARG A 38 20.97 11.69 17.06
N ASP A 39 19.69 11.58 16.70
CA ASP A 39 18.91 10.35 16.87
C ASP A 39 19.75 9.16 16.43
N SER A 40 20.03 8.24 17.36
CA SER A 40 20.74 7.00 17.07
C SER A 40 20.01 6.31 15.93
N SER A 41 20.66 6.16 14.77
CA SER A 41 20.05 5.52 13.61
C SER A 41 19.69 4.08 13.98
N SER A 42 18.43 3.84 14.33
CA SER A 42 17.96 2.51 14.68
C SER A 42 18.17 1.59 13.47
N HIS A 43 18.98 0.55 13.64
CA HIS A 43 19.26 -0.47 12.61
C HIS A 43 18.09 -1.46 12.42
N MET A 44 16.91 -1.17 12.98
CA MET A 44 15.72 -2.04 12.88
C MET A 44 15.31 -2.39 11.45
N TRP A 45 15.58 -1.51 10.48
CA TRP A 45 15.31 -1.77 9.07
C TRP A 45 16.05 -3.01 8.53
N ILE A 46 17.20 -3.37 9.09
CA ILE A 46 17.99 -4.55 8.71
C ILE A 46 17.22 -5.84 9.03
N TYR A 47 16.57 -5.93 10.20
CA TYR A 47 15.78 -7.10 10.58
C TYR A 47 14.55 -7.26 9.69
N VAL A 48 13.88 -6.15 9.36
CA VAL A 48 12.75 -6.16 8.43
C VAL A 48 13.20 -6.57 7.03
N PHE A 49 14.36 -6.09 6.57
CA PHE A 49 14.94 -6.50 5.30
C PHE A 49 15.26 -7.99 5.27
N LEU A 50 15.96 -8.50 6.29
CA LEU A 50 16.32 -9.91 6.39
C LEU A 50 15.08 -10.82 6.45
N GLY A 51 14.06 -10.44 7.22
CA GLY A 51 12.80 -11.18 7.29
C GLY A 51 12.09 -11.26 5.93
N ASN A 52 12.05 -10.15 5.19
CA ASN A 52 11.46 -10.14 3.84
C ASN A 52 12.30 -10.94 2.82
N ALA A 53 13.63 -10.94 2.96
CA ALA A 53 14.50 -11.76 2.13
C ALA A 53 14.24 -13.26 2.36
N LEU A 54 14.17 -13.70 3.62
CA LEU A 54 13.83 -15.08 4.00
C LEU A 54 12.44 -15.48 3.48
N ARG A 55 11.44 -14.57 3.60
CA ARG A 55 10.10 -14.76 3.03
C ARG A 55 10.16 -14.98 1.52
N GLY A 56 10.96 -14.18 0.81
CA GLY A 56 11.13 -14.29 -0.64
C GLY A 56 11.76 -15.62 -1.08
N ILE A 57 12.77 -16.11 -0.35
CA ILE A 57 13.40 -17.41 -0.61
C ILE A 57 12.36 -18.54 -0.49
N GLY A 58 11.53 -18.52 0.55
CA GLY A 58 10.46 -19.51 0.75
C GLY A 58 9.34 -19.45 -0.30
N GLU A 59 8.98 -18.27 -0.80
CA GLU A 59 7.92 -18.08 -1.80
C GLU A 59 8.34 -18.55 -3.21
N THR A 60 9.65 -18.48 -3.53
CA THR A 60 10.19 -18.70 -4.88
C THR A 60 9.76 -20.01 -5.56
N PRO A 61 9.82 -21.20 -4.92
CA PRO A 61 9.49 -22.45 -5.59
C PRO A 61 7.98 -22.68 -5.80
N VAL A 62 7.12 -21.99 -5.04
CA VAL A 62 5.69 -22.30 -4.96
C VAL A 62 4.99 -22.14 -6.31
N THR A 63 5.21 -21.01 -6.99
CA THR A 63 4.51 -20.70 -8.25
C THR A 63 5.06 -21.50 -9.44
N PRO A 64 6.39 -21.53 -9.70
CA PRO A 64 6.93 -22.25 -10.85
C PRO A 64 6.72 -23.76 -10.75
N LEU A 65 7.01 -24.37 -9.59
CA LEU A 65 6.84 -25.82 -9.41
C LEU A 65 5.36 -26.21 -9.37
N GLY A 66 4.51 -25.42 -8.69
CA GLY A 66 3.08 -25.69 -8.61
C GLY A 66 2.37 -25.64 -9.97
N ILE A 67 2.65 -24.63 -10.79
CA ILE A 67 2.02 -24.50 -12.12
C ILE A 67 2.54 -25.58 -13.07
N SER A 68 3.85 -25.84 -13.08
CA SER A 68 4.43 -26.92 -13.91
C SER A 68 3.85 -28.28 -13.51
N TYR A 69 3.73 -28.56 -12.22
CA TYR A 69 3.10 -29.79 -11.73
C TYR A 69 1.67 -29.95 -12.23
N ILE A 70 0.86 -28.89 -12.26
CA ILE A 70 -0.52 -29.00 -12.77
C ILE A 70 -0.56 -29.19 -14.30
N ASP A 71 0.27 -28.48 -15.06
CA ASP A 71 0.30 -28.62 -16.54
C ASP A 71 0.80 -30.01 -16.97
N ASP A 72 1.77 -30.59 -16.24
CA ASP A 72 2.38 -31.89 -16.59
C ASP A 72 1.48 -33.09 -16.30
N PHE A 73 0.56 -32.97 -15.33
CA PHE A 73 -0.34 -34.05 -14.91
C PHE A 73 -1.77 -33.90 -15.43
N ALA A 74 -2.14 -32.74 -15.98
CA ALA A 74 -3.46 -32.48 -16.57
C ALA A 74 -3.46 -32.64 -18.10
N LYS A 75 -4.62 -33.00 -18.67
CA LYS A 75 -4.81 -32.93 -20.13
C LYS A 75 -4.71 -31.48 -20.63
N ALA A 76 -4.11 -31.27 -21.81
CA ALA A 76 -3.90 -29.94 -22.40
C ALA A 76 -5.18 -29.09 -22.58
N GLU A 77 -6.34 -29.75 -22.70
CA GLU A 77 -7.66 -29.09 -22.78
C GLU A 77 -8.16 -28.56 -21.43
N ASN A 78 -7.72 -29.18 -20.33
CA ASN A 78 -8.13 -28.84 -18.96
C ASN A 78 -7.07 -28.04 -18.19
N SER A 79 -5.81 -28.05 -18.62
CA SER A 79 -4.72 -27.35 -17.90
C SER A 79 -5.01 -25.86 -17.75
N ALA A 80 -5.54 -25.22 -18.80
CA ALA A 80 -5.93 -23.81 -18.75
C ALA A 80 -6.99 -23.52 -17.67
N PHE A 81 -7.94 -24.43 -17.45
CA PHE A 81 -8.99 -24.29 -16.45
C PHE A 81 -8.46 -24.52 -15.03
N TYR A 82 -7.60 -25.52 -14.82
CA TYR A 82 -6.98 -25.76 -13.52
C TYR A 82 -6.03 -24.64 -13.11
N ILE A 83 -5.24 -24.12 -14.06
CA ILE A 83 -4.38 -22.95 -13.83
C ILE A 83 -5.23 -21.72 -13.49
N ALA A 84 -6.35 -21.50 -14.18
CA ALA A 84 -7.28 -20.42 -13.85
C ALA A 84 -7.85 -20.57 -12.42
N CYS A 85 -8.26 -21.79 -12.02
CA CYS A 85 -8.73 -22.06 -10.66
C CYS A 85 -7.64 -21.76 -9.62
N LEU A 86 -6.39 -22.19 -9.86
CA LEU A 86 -5.26 -21.91 -8.98
C LEU A 86 -4.96 -20.41 -8.87
N GLN A 87 -5.03 -19.67 -9.99
CA GLN A 87 -4.86 -18.21 -9.99
C GLN A 87 -5.97 -17.50 -9.23
N THR A 88 -7.22 -17.95 -9.37
CA THR A 88 -8.36 -17.43 -8.60
C THR A 88 -8.20 -17.69 -7.10
N ILE A 89 -7.79 -18.91 -6.68
CA ILE A 89 -7.53 -19.24 -5.27
C ILE A 89 -6.38 -18.40 -4.72
N THR A 90 -5.30 -18.23 -5.50
CA THR A 90 -4.18 -17.36 -5.11
C THR A 90 -4.64 -15.95 -4.79
N LEU A 91 -5.68 -15.42 -5.44
CA LEU A 91 -6.21 -14.09 -5.18
C LEU A 91 -6.98 -13.96 -3.86
N LEU A 92 -7.44 -15.07 -3.28
CA LEU A 92 -8.01 -15.06 -1.93
C LEU A 92 -6.96 -14.63 -0.90
N GLY A 93 -5.68 -14.94 -1.12
CA GLY A 93 -4.58 -14.51 -0.27
C GLY A 93 -4.52 -12.99 -0.09
N PRO A 94 -4.31 -12.20 -1.16
CA PRO A 94 -4.43 -10.75 -1.12
C PRO A 94 -5.74 -10.24 -0.53
N MET A 95 -6.88 -10.89 -0.83
CA MET A 95 -8.18 -10.49 -0.28
C MET A 95 -8.18 -10.54 1.24
N PHE A 96 -7.80 -11.67 1.84
CA PHE A 96 -7.66 -11.79 3.29
C PHE A 96 -6.54 -10.91 3.84
N GLY A 97 -5.46 -10.68 3.08
CA GLY A 97 -4.38 -9.76 3.44
C GLY A 97 -4.84 -8.32 3.60
N PHE A 98 -5.65 -7.80 2.66
CA PHE A 98 -6.23 -6.45 2.77
C PHE A 98 -7.26 -6.34 3.90
N LEU A 99 -8.04 -7.39 4.16
CA LEU A 99 -8.97 -7.44 5.31
C LEU A 99 -8.21 -7.44 6.64
N LEU A 100 -7.18 -8.28 6.77
CA LEU A 100 -6.31 -8.31 7.94
C LEU A 100 -5.56 -6.98 8.10
N GLY A 101 -5.09 -6.40 7.00
CA GLY A 101 -4.47 -5.07 6.98
C GLY A 101 -5.43 -3.96 7.39
N SER A 102 -6.72 -4.06 7.06
CA SER A 102 -7.76 -3.15 7.54
C SER A 102 -7.94 -3.26 9.06
N LEU A 103 -8.00 -4.48 9.60
CA LEU A 103 -8.07 -4.73 11.04
C LEU A 103 -6.83 -4.17 11.76
N CYS A 104 -5.63 -4.50 11.27
CA CYS A 104 -4.37 -3.98 11.84
C CYS A 104 -4.29 -2.45 11.76
N ALA A 105 -4.78 -1.84 10.67
CA ALA A 105 -4.84 -0.39 10.52
C ALA A 105 -5.90 0.27 11.42
N SER A 106 -6.92 -0.47 11.86
CA SER A 106 -7.95 0.04 12.78
C SER A 106 -7.52 0.05 14.25
N LEU A 107 -6.48 -0.71 14.58
CA LEU A 107 -5.90 -0.81 15.92
C LEU A 107 -4.66 0.08 16.01
N TYR A 108 -4.55 0.88 17.06
CA TYR A 108 -3.36 1.70 17.28
C TYR A 108 -2.13 0.82 17.57
N VAL A 109 -0.94 1.23 17.14
CA VAL A 109 0.29 0.43 17.21
C VAL A 109 0.63 -0.04 18.63
N ASP A 110 0.39 0.80 19.64
CA ASP A 110 0.70 0.55 21.06
C ASP A 110 -0.50 -0.04 21.83
N ILE A 111 -1.00 -1.17 21.33
CA ILE A 111 -2.14 -1.88 21.93
C ILE A 111 -1.85 -2.21 23.39
N GLY A 112 -2.70 -1.73 24.30
CA GLY A 112 -2.62 -2.04 25.75
C GLY A 112 -1.61 -1.21 26.54
N TYR A 113 -0.80 -0.38 25.89
CA TYR A 113 0.13 0.55 26.56
C TYR A 113 -0.41 1.97 26.66
N VAL A 114 -1.29 2.37 25.74
CA VAL A 114 -1.87 3.72 25.67
C VAL A 114 -3.39 3.63 25.74
N ASP A 115 -3.99 4.43 26.62
CA ASP A 115 -5.44 4.60 26.67
C ASP A 115 -5.88 5.59 25.58
N LEU A 116 -6.59 5.09 24.57
CA LEU A 116 -7.10 5.86 23.43
C LEU A 116 -8.12 6.93 23.82
N GLU A 117 -8.69 6.88 25.03
CA GLU A 117 -9.58 7.92 25.55
C GLU A 117 -8.81 9.14 26.08
N THR A 118 -7.54 8.96 26.41
CA THR A 118 -6.64 10.01 26.92
C THR A 118 -5.95 10.80 25.81
N VAL A 119 -5.87 10.22 24.60
CA VAL A 119 -5.10 10.75 23.49
C VAL A 119 -5.99 11.44 22.45
N THR A 120 -5.51 12.52 21.85
CA THR A 120 -6.21 13.36 20.86
C THR A 120 -6.19 12.79 19.43
N ILE A 121 -5.64 11.60 19.21
CA ILE A 121 -5.39 11.02 17.88
C ILE A 121 -6.60 10.18 17.41
N THR A 122 -6.99 10.36 16.14
CA THR A 122 -8.06 9.59 15.50
C THR A 122 -7.53 8.73 14.34
N PRO A 123 -8.25 7.67 13.89
CA PRO A 123 -7.81 6.84 12.76
C PRO A 123 -7.72 7.53 11.39
N LYS A 124 -8.12 8.80 11.29
CA LYS A 124 -7.96 9.64 10.10
C LYS A 124 -6.73 10.57 10.21
N ASP A 125 -6.14 10.67 11.38
CA ASP A 125 -4.98 11.51 11.64
C ASP A 125 -3.73 10.89 10.99
N ALA A 126 -2.85 11.72 10.44
CA ALA A 126 -1.59 11.27 9.84
C ALA A 126 -0.64 10.62 10.86
N ARG A 127 -0.78 10.98 12.15
CA ARG A 127 -0.01 10.39 13.26
C ARG A 127 -0.48 8.98 13.64
N TRP A 128 -1.63 8.54 13.12
CA TRP A 128 -2.13 7.21 13.39
C TRP A 128 -1.29 6.15 12.67
N VAL A 129 -0.61 5.31 13.45
CA VAL A 129 0.08 4.13 12.94
C VAL A 129 -0.69 2.90 13.41
N GLY A 130 -1.11 2.08 12.44
CA GLY A 130 -1.78 0.82 12.72
C GLY A 130 -0.83 -0.21 13.36
N ALA A 131 -1.39 -1.20 14.06
CA ALA A 131 -0.66 -2.35 14.61
C ALA A 131 -0.20 -3.33 13.52
N TRP A 132 0.64 -2.86 12.60
CA TRP A 132 1.12 -3.57 11.41
C TRP A 132 1.84 -4.90 11.74
N TRP A 133 2.51 -4.97 12.89
CA TRP A 133 3.25 -6.15 13.33
C TRP A 133 2.34 -7.37 13.57
N LEU A 134 1.08 -7.14 13.95
CA LEU A 134 0.09 -8.19 14.18
C LEU A 134 -0.17 -9.01 12.92
N GLY A 135 -0.15 -8.35 11.75
CA GLY A 135 -0.33 -9.01 10.45
C GLY A 135 0.73 -10.07 10.17
N PHE A 136 1.99 -9.83 10.56
CA PHE A 136 3.08 -10.80 10.39
C PHE A 136 2.87 -12.05 11.27
N LEU A 137 2.39 -11.88 12.51
CA LEU A 137 2.13 -13.00 13.41
C LEU A 137 1.01 -13.90 12.89
N VAL A 138 -0.14 -13.30 12.54
CA VAL A 138 -1.31 -14.03 12.02
C VAL A 138 -0.97 -14.76 10.72
N SER A 139 -0.31 -14.08 9.78
CA SER A 139 0.07 -14.69 8.50
C SER A 139 1.09 -15.84 8.67
N SER A 140 2.03 -15.72 9.61
CA SER A 140 3.00 -16.78 9.89
C SER A 140 2.33 -18.05 10.44
N VAL A 141 1.36 -17.91 11.36
CA VAL A 141 0.59 -19.05 11.89
C VAL A 141 -0.21 -19.73 10.78
N ILE A 142 -0.90 -18.96 9.93
CA ILE A 142 -1.65 -19.51 8.80
C ILE A 142 -0.73 -20.25 7.83
N MET A 143 0.45 -19.69 7.53
CA MET A 143 1.42 -20.34 6.65
C MET A 143 1.92 -21.67 7.22
N LEU A 144 2.24 -21.73 8.52
CA LEU A 144 2.64 -22.97 9.19
C LEU A 144 1.54 -24.04 9.11
N LEU A 145 0.29 -23.67 9.36
CA LEU A 145 -0.86 -24.57 9.24
C LEU A 145 -1.06 -25.05 7.81
N SER A 146 -0.84 -24.20 6.82
CA SER A 146 -0.96 -24.55 5.39
C SER A 146 0.09 -25.53 4.90
N GLY A 147 1.22 -25.67 5.62
CA GLY A 147 2.26 -26.65 5.32
C GLY A 147 1.92 -28.08 5.74
N ILE A 148 1.02 -28.25 6.73
CA ILE A 148 0.66 -29.56 7.29
C ILE A 148 0.09 -30.53 6.24
N PRO A 149 -0.86 -30.13 5.35
CA PRO A 149 -1.39 -31.01 4.32
C PRO A 149 -0.33 -31.58 3.37
N PHE A 150 0.77 -30.85 3.14
CA PHE A 150 1.82 -31.32 2.24
C PHE A 150 2.57 -32.55 2.78
N TRP A 151 2.53 -32.80 4.09
CA TRP A 151 3.12 -34.01 4.68
C TRP A 151 2.33 -35.28 4.38
N PHE A 152 1.08 -35.14 3.93
CA PHE A 152 0.19 -36.26 3.63
C PHE A 152 0.07 -36.55 2.12
N LEU A 153 0.76 -35.79 1.26
CA LEU A 153 0.76 -36.04 -0.18
C LEU A 153 1.59 -37.29 -0.52
N PRO A 154 1.10 -38.17 -1.43
CA PRO A 154 1.85 -39.35 -1.86
C PRO A 154 3.09 -38.95 -2.65
N ARG A 155 4.15 -39.77 -2.56
CA ARG A 155 5.44 -39.54 -3.26
C ARG A 155 5.33 -39.43 -4.79
N SER A 156 4.27 -39.99 -5.39
CA SER A 156 4.00 -39.93 -6.81
C SER A 156 2.50 -39.98 -7.06
N LEU A 157 1.96 -39.08 -7.88
CA LEU A 157 0.61 -39.23 -8.44
C LEU A 157 0.70 -39.88 -9.83
N PRO A 158 -0.20 -40.81 -10.19
CA PRO A 158 -0.33 -41.28 -11.57
C PRO A 158 -0.82 -40.15 -12.48
N LYS A 159 -0.33 -40.08 -13.72
CA LYS A 159 -0.81 -39.08 -14.69
C LYS A 159 -2.25 -39.38 -15.10
N GLN A 160 -3.04 -38.32 -15.30
CA GLN A 160 -4.45 -38.44 -15.67
C GLN A 160 -4.61 -39.15 -17.03
N GLY A 161 -5.00 -40.43 -16.99
CA GLY A 161 -5.14 -41.30 -18.18
C GLY A 161 -4.15 -42.48 -18.24
N GLU A 162 -3.19 -42.59 -17.30
CA GLU A 162 -2.32 -43.78 -17.17
C GLU A 162 -2.89 -44.87 -16.23
N GLU A 163 -3.98 -44.61 -15.51
CA GLU A 163 -4.65 -45.59 -14.64
C GLU A 163 -5.17 -46.84 -15.38
N SER A 164 -5.32 -46.81 -16.72
CA SER A 164 -5.85 -47.92 -17.51
C SER A 164 -4.77 -48.85 -18.12
N LYS A 165 -3.48 -48.69 -17.76
CA LYS A 165 -2.37 -49.47 -18.35
C LYS A 165 -1.47 -50.20 -17.35
N LEU A 166 -1.87 -50.34 -16.10
CA LEU A 166 -1.12 -51.15 -15.13
C LEU A 166 -1.73 -52.56 -15.06
N PRO A 167 -1.04 -53.62 -15.52
CA PRO A 167 -1.43 -54.98 -15.19
C PRO A 167 -1.17 -55.25 -13.69
N PRO A 168 -1.94 -56.15 -13.04
CA PRO A 168 -1.70 -56.55 -11.66
C PRO A 168 -0.30 -57.15 -11.51
N CYS A 169 0.45 -56.72 -10.50
CA CYS A 169 1.75 -57.29 -10.17
C CYS A 169 1.63 -58.79 -9.87
N THR A 170 2.19 -59.64 -10.74
CA THR A 170 2.57 -61.02 -10.39
C THR A 170 4.07 -61.08 -10.12
N PRO A 171 4.52 -61.76 -9.04
CA PRO A 171 5.94 -61.91 -8.75
C PRO A 171 6.49 -63.09 -9.56
N THR A 172 7.46 -62.82 -10.44
CA THR A 172 8.26 -63.90 -11.04
C THR A 172 9.73 -63.51 -11.03
N GLN A 173 10.51 -64.35 -10.36
CA GLN A 173 11.96 -64.43 -10.44
C GLN A 173 12.41 -64.87 -11.85
N ASP A 174 13.68 -64.56 -12.11
CA ASP A 174 14.60 -65.11 -13.12
C ASP A 174 14.55 -64.59 -14.56
N GLY A 175 15.75 -64.21 -15.05
CA GLY A 175 16.06 -64.12 -16.47
C GLY A 175 16.85 -62.88 -16.89
N THR A 176 18.18 -62.99 -16.84
CA THR A 176 19.17 -62.10 -17.47
C THR A 176 18.75 -61.50 -18.82
N ALA A 177 18.74 -60.16 -18.92
CA ALA A 177 18.98 -59.44 -20.17
C ALA A 177 19.53 -58.04 -19.88
N ASN A 178 20.76 -57.80 -20.31
CA ASN A 178 21.44 -56.51 -20.31
C ASN A 178 20.57 -55.42 -20.94
N SER A 179 20.20 -54.43 -20.13
CA SER A 179 19.97 -53.07 -20.60
C SER A 179 20.40 -52.12 -19.48
N ASN A 180 21.41 -51.30 -19.82
CA ASN A 180 22.02 -50.32 -18.95
C ASN A 180 21.00 -49.23 -18.56
N ALA A 181 20.13 -49.53 -17.61
CA ALA A 181 19.41 -48.51 -16.86
C ALA A 181 20.40 -47.89 -15.87
N THR A 182 21.04 -46.81 -16.28
CA THR A 182 21.78 -45.96 -15.34
C THR A 182 20.80 -45.48 -14.26
N PRO A 183 21.12 -45.67 -12.97
CA PRO A 183 20.30 -45.13 -11.89
C PRO A 183 20.36 -43.60 -11.99
N HIS A 184 19.20 -42.93 -11.92
CA HIS A 184 19.03 -41.47 -11.86
C HIS A 184 20.33 -40.71 -11.55
N GLN A 185 21.04 -40.31 -12.60
CA GLN A 185 22.29 -39.56 -12.48
C GLN A 185 21.93 -38.26 -11.75
N ALA A 186 22.47 -38.06 -10.54
CA ALA A 186 22.42 -36.77 -9.88
C ALA A 186 23.20 -35.79 -10.77
N MET A 187 22.47 -35.10 -11.65
CA MET A 187 23.04 -34.18 -12.64
C MET A 187 23.81 -33.10 -11.88
N THR A 188 25.09 -32.93 -12.19
CA THR A 188 25.92 -31.96 -11.48
C THR A 188 25.47 -30.53 -11.84
N LEU A 189 25.55 -29.59 -10.89
CA LEU A 189 25.15 -28.19 -11.10
C LEU A 189 25.84 -27.57 -12.33
N ALA A 190 27.07 -28.00 -12.63
CA ALA A 190 27.84 -27.58 -13.79
C ALA A 190 27.25 -28.05 -15.14
N GLU A 191 26.68 -29.26 -15.20
CA GLU A 191 26.01 -29.78 -16.40
C GLU A 191 24.66 -29.09 -16.64
N ILE A 192 23.92 -28.81 -15.55
CA ILE A 192 22.69 -28.02 -15.59
C ILE A 192 23.00 -26.60 -16.09
N ALA A 193 24.05 -25.96 -15.58
CA ALA A 193 24.48 -24.62 -15.99
C ALA A 193 24.92 -24.55 -17.46
N LYS A 194 25.61 -25.60 -17.96
CA LYS A 194 26.01 -25.70 -19.37
C LYS A 194 24.82 -25.77 -20.32
N GLY A 195 23.74 -26.46 -19.95
CA GLY A 195 22.50 -26.50 -20.74
C GLY A 195 21.63 -25.24 -20.59
N PHE A 196 21.78 -24.52 -19.47
CA PHE A 196 20.96 -23.36 -19.12
C PHE A 196 21.22 -22.14 -20.01
N ILE A 197 22.49 -21.73 -20.18
CA ILE A 197 22.84 -20.50 -20.93
C ILE A 197 22.38 -20.59 -22.41
N PRO A 198 22.64 -21.68 -23.15
CA PRO A 198 22.15 -21.83 -24.52
C PRO A 198 20.62 -21.81 -24.61
N SER A 199 19.94 -22.45 -23.66
CA SER A 199 18.48 -22.49 -23.58
C SER A 199 17.89 -21.11 -23.29
N LEU A 200 18.50 -20.35 -22.39
CA LEU A 200 18.14 -18.98 -22.08
C LEU A 200 18.31 -18.06 -23.29
N LYS A 201 19.45 -18.17 -23.99
CA LYS A 201 19.71 -17.42 -25.22
C LYS A 201 18.66 -17.75 -26.28
N LYS A 202 18.38 -19.02 -26.53
CA LYS A 202 17.36 -19.48 -27.48
C LYS A 202 15.97 -18.94 -27.14
N LEU A 203 15.61 -18.93 -25.85
CA LEU A 203 14.34 -18.42 -25.37
C LEU A 203 14.22 -16.90 -25.58
N LEU A 204 15.21 -16.13 -25.14
CA LEU A 204 15.20 -14.66 -25.25
C LEU A 204 15.37 -14.17 -26.70
N SER A 205 16.03 -14.96 -27.56
CA SER A 205 16.12 -14.67 -29.00
C SER A 205 14.84 -15.03 -29.76
N THR A 206 13.83 -15.62 -29.13
CA THR A 206 12.52 -15.86 -29.76
C THR A 206 11.72 -14.55 -29.73
N PRO A 207 11.49 -13.88 -30.89
CA PRO A 207 10.96 -12.51 -30.91
C PRO A 207 9.58 -12.38 -30.25
N ALA A 208 8.70 -13.36 -30.47
CA ALA A 208 7.36 -13.37 -29.89
C ALA A 208 7.38 -13.43 -28.35
N TYR A 209 8.22 -14.30 -27.78
CA TYR A 209 8.34 -14.41 -26.32
C TYR A 209 8.92 -13.14 -25.72
N PHE A 210 9.98 -12.58 -26.31
CA PHE A 210 10.61 -11.36 -25.83
C PHE A 210 9.63 -10.17 -25.83
N LEU A 211 8.86 -9.98 -26.91
CA LEU A 211 7.85 -8.93 -26.99
C LEU A 211 6.72 -9.11 -25.96
N LEU A 212 6.24 -10.35 -25.79
CA LEU A 212 5.23 -10.67 -24.78
C LEU A 212 5.75 -10.48 -23.35
N LEU A 213 7.03 -10.77 -23.11
CA LEU A 213 7.70 -10.54 -21.83
C LEU A 213 7.77 -9.05 -21.52
N CYS A 214 8.23 -8.22 -22.46
CA CYS A 214 8.27 -6.77 -22.31
C CYS A 214 6.88 -6.17 -22.08
N GLY A 215 5.88 -6.58 -22.87
CA GLY A 215 4.50 -6.12 -22.69
C GLY A 215 3.92 -6.52 -21.34
N SER A 216 4.18 -7.74 -20.90
CA SER A 216 3.75 -8.21 -19.57
C SER A 216 4.46 -7.48 -18.44
N LEU A 217 5.73 -7.10 -18.64
CA LEU A 217 6.51 -6.32 -17.66
C LEU A 217 5.88 -4.94 -17.46
N LEU A 218 5.56 -4.24 -18.54
CA LEU A 218 4.89 -2.94 -18.46
C LEU A 218 3.52 -3.03 -17.80
N LYS A 219 2.72 -4.06 -18.14
CA LYS A 219 1.41 -4.30 -17.51
C LYS A 219 1.54 -4.60 -16.02
N PHE A 220 2.45 -5.49 -15.64
CA PHE A 220 2.68 -5.86 -14.25
C PHE A 220 3.19 -4.67 -13.43
N ASN A 221 4.09 -3.89 -14.00
CA ASN A 221 4.64 -2.70 -13.37
C ASN A 221 3.53 -1.64 -13.07
N SER A 222 2.68 -1.34 -14.06
CA SER A 222 1.51 -0.48 -13.88
C SER A 222 0.56 -1.00 -12.79
N PHE A 223 0.29 -2.32 -12.79
CA PHE A 223 -0.56 -2.96 -11.79
C PHE A 223 0.00 -2.83 -10.36
N ILE A 224 1.30 -3.06 -10.16
CA ILE A 224 1.95 -2.92 -8.85
C ILE A 224 1.92 -1.46 -8.38
N GLY A 225 2.17 -0.49 -9.26
CA GLY A 225 2.06 0.93 -8.92
C GLY A 225 0.66 1.29 -8.43
N LEU A 226 -0.37 0.87 -9.19
CA LEU A 226 -1.77 1.12 -8.81
C LEU A 226 -2.10 0.45 -7.47
N LEU A 227 -1.80 -0.84 -7.29
CA LEU A 227 -2.10 -1.55 -6.04
C LEU A 227 -1.44 -0.91 -4.81
N THR A 228 -0.16 -0.54 -4.94
CA THR A 228 0.64 -0.03 -3.82
C THR A 228 0.11 1.31 -3.33
N PHE A 229 -0.24 2.22 -4.25
CA PHE A 229 -0.63 3.58 -3.89
C PHE A 229 -2.14 3.80 -3.84
N LYS A 230 -2.98 2.83 -4.26
CA LYS A 230 -4.45 3.01 -4.27
C LYS A 230 -5.04 3.29 -2.90
N ALA A 231 -4.61 2.57 -1.85
CA ALA A 231 -5.07 2.84 -0.49
C ALA A 231 -4.71 4.27 -0.07
N LYS A 232 -3.46 4.67 -0.31
CA LYS A 232 -2.98 6.01 0.02
C LYS A 232 -3.66 7.10 -0.79
N TYR A 233 -3.93 6.85 -2.06
CA TYR A 233 -4.70 7.74 -2.91
C TYR A 233 -6.10 7.97 -2.34
N MET A 234 -6.77 6.93 -1.84
CA MET A 234 -8.07 7.07 -1.17
C MET A 234 -8.00 7.86 0.14
N GLU A 235 -6.90 7.72 0.90
CA GLU A 235 -6.66 8.51 2.10
C GLU A 235 -6.50 10.00 1.78
N GLN A 236 -5.60 10.33 0.84
CA GLN A 236 -5.25 11.72 0.55
C GLN A 236 -6.33 12.43 -0.28
N GLN A 237 -6.81 11.80 -1.35
CA GLN A 237 -7.76 12.42 -2.27
C GLN A 237 -9.17 12.51 -1.69
N PHE A 238 -9.63 11.49 -0.97
CA PHE A 238 -11.02 11.39 -0.50
C PHE A 238 -11.17 11.42 1.03
N GLY A 239 -10.08 11.62 1.79
CA GLY A 239 -10.12 11.72 3.25
C GLY A 239 -10.60 10.44 3.96
N GLN A 240 -10.42 9.27 3.34
CA GLN A 240 -10.77 7.99 3.97
C GLN A 240 -9.68 7.54 4.95
N SER A 241 -10.04 6.81 6.00
CA SER A 241 -9.02 6.18 6.86
C SER A 241 -8.34 5.02 6.12
N ALA A 242 -7.07 4.74 6.46
CA ALA A 242 -6.33 3.61 5.91
C ALA A 242 -7.08 2.28 6.09
N ALA A 243 -7.71 2.07 7.25
CA ALA A 243 -8.53 0.90 7.54
C ALA A 243 -9.71 0.76 6.56
N ARG A 244 -10.46 1.85 6.31
CA ARG A 244 -11.61 1.82 5.40
C ARG A 244 -11.19 1.64 3.95
N ALA A 245 -10.09 2.27 3.52
CA ALA A 245 -9.53 2.10 2.19
C ALA A 245 -9.13 0.64 1.94
N ASN A 246 -8.38 0.03 2.87
CA ASN A 246 -7.98 -1.38 2.78
C ASN A 246 -9.18 -2.33 2.77
N PHE A 247 -10.19 -2.06 3.60
CA PHE A 247 -11.44 -2.83 3.61
C PHE A 247 -12.14 -2.82 2.26
N LEU A 248 -12.31 -1.64 1.65
CA LEU A 248 -13.00 -1.50 0.37
C LEU A 248 -12.22 -2.13 -0.80
N ILE A 249 -10.89 -2.08 -0.78
CA ILE A 249 -10.07 -2.84 -1.74
C ILE A 249 -10.31 -4.35 -1.56
N GLY A 250 -10.24 -4.82 -0.33
CA GLY A 250 -10.43 -6.22 0.05
C GLY A 250 -11.80 -6.78 -0.32
N VAL A 251 -12.88 -6.06 -0.03
CA VAL A 251 -14.26 -6.56 -0.22
C VAL A 251 -14.82 -6.28 -1.61
N LEU A 252 -14.45 -5.16 -2.25
CA LEU A 252 -15.09 -4.77 -3.51
C LEU A 252 -14.23 -5.06 -4.74
N ASN A 253 -12.92 -4.78 -4.69
CA ASN A 253 -12.08 -4.90 -5.88
C ASN A 253 -11.55 -6.33 -6.07
N LEU A 254 -11.00 -6.93 -5.01
CA LEU A 254 -10.33 -8.23 -5.13
C LEU A 254 -11.27 -9.39 -5.50
N PRO A 255 -12.50 -9.52 -4.94
CA PRO A 255 -13.42 -10.58 -5.35
C PRO A 255 -13.80 -10.47 -6.83
N VAL A 256 -14.00 -9.25 -7.31
CA VAL A 256 -14.36 -8.98 -8.70
C VAL A 256 -13.22 -9.34 -9.66
N VAL A 257 -11.97 -9.09 -9.27
CA VAL A 257 -10.79 -9.55 -10.01
C VAL A 257 -10.72 -11.09 -10.03
N ALA A 258 -11.04 -11.77 -8.92
CA ALA A 258 -11.08 -13.24 -8.86
C ALA A 258 -12.11 -13.82 -9.84
N VAL A 259 -13.32 -13.25 -9.83
CA VAL A 259 -14.40 -13.64 -10.74
C VAL A 259 -13.99 -13.40 -12.19
N GLY A 260 -13.36 -12.28 -12.52
CA GLY A 260 -12.94 -11.99 -13.88
C GLY A 260 -11.78 -12.88 -14.37
N ILE A 261 -10.80 -13.24 -13.52
CA ILE A 261 -9.76 -14.23 -13.87
C ILE A 261 -10.39 -15.59 -14.17
N PHE A 262 -11.31 -16.04 -13.30
CA PHE A 262 -12.02 -17.31 -13.46
C PHE A 262 -12.85 -17.31 -14.75
N LEU A 263 -13.62 -16.25 -14.99
CA LEU A 263 -14.46 -16.10 -16.17
C LEU A 263 -13.60 -16.00 -17.44
N GLY A 264 -12.46 -15.31 -17.41
CA GLY A 264 -11.49 -15.27 -18.51
C GLY A 264 -10.94 -16.67 -18.87
N GLY A 265 -10.69 -17.51 -17.86
CA GLY A 265 -10.33 -18.92 -18.06
C GLY A 265 -11.49 -19.75 -18.65
N LEU A 266 -12.71 -19.53 -18.17
CA LEU A 266 -13.91 -20.19 -18.68
C LEU A 266 -14.19 -19.81 -20.14
N LEU A 267 -14.01 -18.55 -20.52
CA LEU A 267 -14.14 -18.08 -21.91
C LEU A 267 -13.14 -18.81 -22.83
N MET A 268 -11.87 -18.92 -22.40
CA MET A 268 -10.85 -19.66 -23.15
C MET A 268 -11.22 -21.13 -23.34
N LYS A 269 -11.78 -21.78 -22.31
CA LYS A 269 -12.22 -23.18 -22.38
C LYS A 269 -13.46 -23.36 -23.26
N ARG A 270 -14.51 -22.59 -23.02
CA ARG A 270 -15.83 -22.74 -23.67
C ARG A 270 -15.78 -22.44 -25.16
N TYR A 271 -15.07 -21.38 -25.55
CA TYR A 271 -14.96 -20.97 -26.95
C TYR A 271 -13.73 -21.54 -27.65
N LYS A 272 -12.93 -22.39 -26.97
CA LYS A 272 -11.69 -22.98 -27.50
C LYS A 272 -10.81 -21.94 -28.19
N LEU A 273 -10.61 -20.81 -27.54
CA LEU A 273 -9.90 -19.67 -28.13
C LEU A 273 -8.46 -20.06 -28.51
N GLY A 274 -8.10 -19.81 -29.77
CA GLY A 274 -6.74 -19.95 -30.27
C GLY A 274 -5.80 -18.88 -29.70
N VAL A 275 -4.51 -18.96 -30.03
CA VAL A 275 -3.49 -18.01 -29.55
C VAL A 275 -3.82 -16.57 -30.00
N VAL A 276 -4.23 -16.39 -31.26
CA VAL A 276 -4.58 -15.06 -31.81
C VAL A 276 -5.82 -14.48 -31.14
N SER A 277 -6.90 -15.25 -31.03
CA SER A 277 -8.14 -14.81 -30.40
C SER A 277 -7.94 -14.52 -28.90
N GLY A 278 -7.12 -15.32 -28.20
CA GLY A 278 -6.74 -15.06 -26.81
C GLY A 278 -5.94 -13.77 -26.64
N ALA A 279 -5.01 -13.50 -27.57
CA ALA A 279 -4.24 -12.25 -27.57
C ALA A 279 -5.13 -11.03 -27.83
N GLN A 280 -6.05 -11.12 -28.80
CA GLN A 280 -7.04 -10.07 -29.08
C GLN A 280 -7.91 -9.78 -27.86
N LEU A 281 -8.43 -10.83 -27.20
CA LEU A 281 -9.24 -10.67 -25.98
C LEU A 281 -8.45 -9.97 -24.87
N SER A 282 -7.19 -10.38 -24.64
CA SER A 282 -6.31 -9.74 -23.64
C SER A 282 -6.00 -8.28 -23.98
N PHE A 283 -5.82 -7.96 -25.25
CA PHE A 283 -5.57 -6.59 -25.70
C PHE A 283 -6.80 -5.70 -25.52
N VAL A 284 -7.97 -6.13 -26.02
CA VAL A 284 -9.22 -5.37 -25.94
C VAL A 284 -9.59 -5.07 -24.49
N THR A 285 -9.52 -6.07 -23.62
CA THR A 285 -9.80 -5.90 -22.18
C THR A 285 -8.81 -4.92 -21.52
N SER A 286 -7.52 -5.02 -21.82
CA SER A 286 -6.52 -4.08 -21.28
C SER A 286 -6.75 -2.64 -21.77
N PHE A 287 -7.07 -2.47 -23.06
CA PHE A 287 -7.35 -1.16 -23.64
C PHE A 287 -8.61 -0.53 -23.04
N MET A 288 -9.69 -1.30 -22.91
CA MET A 288 -10.92 -0.83 -22.26
C MET A 288 -10.70 -0.49 -20.79
N ALA A 289 -9.92 -1.29 -20.06
CA ALA A 289 -9.57 -1.00 -18.67
C ALA A 289 -8.78 0.31 -18.53
N TYR A 290 -7.85 0.57 -19.47
CA TYR A 290 -7.11 1.83 -19.54
C TYR A 290 -8.03 3.03 -19.79
N LEU A 291 -8.98 2.95 -20.73
CA LEU A 291 -9.97 4.01 -20.95
C LEU A 291 -10.80 4.30 -19.69
N LEU A 292 -11.22 3.26 -18.96
CA LEU A 292 -11.93 3.41 -17.70
C LEU A 292 -11.05 4.02 -16.60
N LEU A 293 -9.75 3.72 -16.59
CA LEU A 293 -8.81 4.35 -15.67
C LEU A 293 -8.68 5.85 -15.96
N LEU A 294 -8.70 6.27 -17.23
CA LEU A 294 -8.71 7.70 -17.59
C LEU A 294 -9.95 8.43 -17.05
N LEU A 295 -11.11 7.77 -17.04
CA LEU A 295 -12.33 8.36 -16.47
C LEU A 295 -12.21 8.64 -14.96
N GLN A 296 -11.34 7.93 -14.24
CA GLN A 296 -11.11 8.16 -12.80
C GLN A 296 -10.44 9.50 -12.51
N PHE A 297 -9.72 10.10 -13.48
CA PHE A 297 -9.19 11.46 -13.31
C PHE A 297 -10.31 12.51 -13.19
N GLY A 298 -11.49 12.23 -13.75
CA GLY A 298 -12.66 13.09 -13.62
C GLY A 298 -13.32 13.04 -12.24
N THR A 299 -13.08 11.98 -11.46
CA THR A 299 -13.64 11.81 -10.10
C THR A 299 -12.72 12.41 -9.05
N LYS A 300 -12.38 13.69 -9.20
CA LYS A 300 -11.56 14.41 -8.20
C LYS A 300 -12.44 14.98 -7.08
N CYS A 301 -11.79 15.25 -5.96
CA CYS A 301 -12.34 16.00 -4.84
C CYS A 301 -11.43 17.21 -4.64
N ASP A 302 -11.98 18.36 -4.26
CA ASP A 302 -11.18 19.54 -4.02
C ASP A 302 -10.19 19.31 -2.87
N ASN A 303 -9.03 19.96 -2.98
CA ASN A 303 -8.00 19.92 -1.96
C ASN A 303 -8.55 20.47 -0.64
N VAL A 304 -8.10 19.90 0.49
CA VAL A 304 -8.44 20.44 1.81
C VAL A 304 -7.97 21.88 1.88
N GLN A 305 -8.82 22.77 2.36
CA GLN A 305 -8.45 24.15 2.61
C GLN A 305 -7.60 24.20 3.87
N VAL A 306 -6.28 24.30 3.70
CA VAL A 306 -5.31 24.44 4.78
C VAL A 306 -4.74 25.86 4.79
N ALA A 307 -4.91 26.54 5.92
CA ALA A 307 -4.43 27.91 6.13
C ALA A 307 -2.90 28.00 5.98
N GLY A 308 -2.44 28.95 5.16
CA GLY A 308 -1.02 29.17 4.87
C GLY A 308 -0.40 28.20 3.87
N LEU A 309 -1.18 27.23 3.34
CA LEU A 309 -0.73 26.30 2.29
C LEU A 309 -1.58 26.42 1.02
N THR A 310 -2.87 26.12 1.11
CA THR A 310 -3.78 26.13 -0.05
C THR A 310 -4.65 27.38 -0.08
N VAL A 311 -4.92 27.96 1.08
CA VAL A 311 -5.70 29.19 1.27
C VAL A 311 -4.96 30.12 2.22
N SER A 312 -5.19 31.43 2.11
CA SER A 312 -4.71 32.38 3.11
C SER A 312 -5.46 32.21 4.42
N TYR A 313 -4.93 32.76 5.52
CA TYR A 313 -5.63 32.83 6.80
C TYR A 313 -6.97 33.59 6.73
N ASN A 314 -7.16 34.44 5.71
CA ASN A 314 -8.40 35.17 5.45
C ASN A 314 -9.37 34.40 4.52
N GLY A 315 -9.07 33.14 4.19
CA GLY A 315 -9.92 32.31 3.33
C GLY A 315 -9.82 32.63 1.84
N THR A 316 -8.88 33.49 1.41
CA THR A 316 -8.69 33.77 -0.02
C THR A 316 -7.93 32.61 -0.70
N PRO A 317 -8.42 32.10 -1.86
CA PRO A 317 -7.73 31.07 -2.61
C PRO A 317 -6.39 31.61 -3.16
N GLY A 318 -5.29 30.93 -2.85
CA GLY A 318 -3.97 31.34 -3.34
C GLY A 318 -2.89 30.42 -2.80
N VAL A 319 -2.18 29.72 -3.69
CA VAL A 319 -1.04 28.87 -3.34
C VAL A 319 0.12 29.79 -2.98
N MET A 320 0.38 29.97 -1.68
CA MET A 320 1.51 30.78 -1.24
C MET A 320 2.78 29.90 -1.32
N TYR A 321 3.49 30.01 -2.45
CA TYR A 321 4.69 29.21 -2.78
C TYR A 321 5.86 29.31 -1.77
N ASN A 322 5.76 30.20 -0.77
CA ASN A 322 6.74 30.34 0.31
C ASN A 322 6.32 29.71 1.65
N GLY A 323 5.16 29.03 1.75
CA GLY A 323 4.83 28.17 2.89
C GLY A 323 4.96 28.81 4.28
N ASN A 324 4.77 30.13 4.38
CA ASN A 324 4.82 30.83 5.65
C ASN A 324 3.51 30.56 6.40
N LEU A 325 3.58 29.61 7.33
CA LEU A 325 2.49 29.32 8.28
C LEU A 325 2.28 30.44 9.30
N TRP A 326 3.18 31.42 9.31
CA TRP A 326 3.16 32.57 10.19
C TRP A 326 2.28 33.68 9.62
N SER A 327 1.34 34.14 10.44
CA SER A 327 0.43 35.26 10.19
C SER A 327 0.44 36.18 11.41
N GLU A 328 -0.06 37.40 11.28
CA GLU A 328 -0.08 38.36 12.39
C GLU A 328 -0.82 37.80 13.62
N CYS A 329 -1.85 36.99 13.41
CA CYS A 329 -2.64 36.38 14.48
C CYS A 329 -1.90 35.32 15.30
N ASN A 330 -0.85 34.69 14.76
CA ASN A 330 -0.09 33.63 15.47
C ASN A 330 1.36 34.03 15.79
N ARG A 331 1.76 35.28 15.54
CA ARG A 331 3.10 35.79 15.86
C ARG A 331 3.43 35.75 17.35
N ASP A 332 2.42 35.93 18.19
CA ASP A 332 2.59 35.92 19.65
C ASP A 332 2.78 34.49 20.20
N CYS A 333 2.59 33.47 19.36
CA CYS A 333 2.83 32.08 19.70
C CYS A 333 4.16 31.62 19.10
N SER A 334 5.13 31.18 19.91
CA SER A 334 6.39 30.61 19.42
C SER A 334 6.19 29.17 18.93
N CYS A 335 5.30 28.96 17.95
CA CYS A 335 4.91 27.65 17.45
C CYS A 335 6.05 26.91 16.76
N LEU A 336 6.11 25.58 16.93
CA LEU A 336 7.00 24.74 16.14
C LEU A 336 6.46 24.63 14.71
N ALA A 337 7.13 25.26 13.76
CA ALA A 337 6.72 25.23 12.35
C ALA A 337 6.64 23.80 11.78
N GLY A 338 7.38 22.83 12.32
CA GLY A 338 7.42 21.44 11.84
C GLY A 338 6.30 20.52 12.36
N GLU A 339 5.44 20.99 13.26
CA GLU A 339 4.40 20.17 13.89
C GLU A 339 3.15 20.05 13.00
N TRP A 340 2.55 18.85 12.97
CA TRP A 340 1.33 18.55 12.23
C TRP A 340 0.30 17.91 13.17
N ASP A 341 -0.63 18.74 13.64
CA ASP A 341 -1.75 18.36 14.50
C ASP A 341 -3.01 19.09 14.00
N PRO A 342 -3.61 18.65 12.89
CA PRO A 342 -4.60 19.44 12.19
C PRO A 342 -5.85 19.65 13.04
N VAL A 343 -6.37 20.88 13.03
CA VAL A 343 -7.63 21.26 13.66
C VAL A 343 -8.57 21.94 12.66
N CYS A 344 -9.85 21.69 12.80
CA CYS A 344 -10.89 22.21 11.92
C CYS A 344 -11.66 23.35 12.60
N SER A 345 -11.84 24.45 11.87
CA SER A 345 -12.72 25.55 12.24
C SER A 345 -14.09 25.40 11.57
N ASP A 346 -15.13 25.97 12.17
CA ASP A 346 -16.51 25.93 11.67
C ASP A 346 -16.67 26.60 10.29
N ASN A 347 -15.75 27.49 9.92
CA ASN A 347 -15.68 28.09 8.58
C ASN A 347 -15.15 27.14 7.49
N GLY A 348 -14.84 25.87 7.83
CA GLY A 348 -14.37 24.85 6.90
C GLY A 348 -12.88 24.91 6.57
N ILE A 349 -12.12 25.79 7.24
CA ILE A 349 -10.67 25.92 7.08
C ILE A 349 -9.96 25.05 8.12
N THR A 350 -9.01 24.23 7.65
CA THR A 350 -8.13 23.42 8.48
C THR A 350 -6.85 24.20 8.80
N TYR A 351 -6.47 24.22 10.07
CA TYR A 351 -5.21 24.78 10.54
C TYR A 351 -4.25 23.64 10.86
N THR A 352 -2.95 23.87 10.68
CA THR A 352 -1.91 22.84 10.81
C THR A 352 -1.62 22.43 12.25
N SER A 353 -1.88 23.30 13.21
CA SER A 353 -1.84 23.00 14.65
C SER A 353 -2.77 23.94 15.43
N PRO A 354 -3.20 23.58 16.66
CA PRO A 354 -3.92 24.49 17.55
C PRO A 354 -3.13 25.78 17.84
N CYS A 355 -1.80 25.69 17.91
CA CYS A 355 -0.90 26.83 18.11
C CYS A 355 -0.94 27.78 16.90
N LEU A 356 -0.87 27.24 15.68
CA LEU A 356 -0.91 28.04 14.45
C LEU A 356 -2.30 28.63 14.17
N ALA A 357 -3.35 28.05 14.77
CA ALA A 357 -4.68 28.64 14.86
C ALA A 357 -4.80 29.74 15.94
N GLY A 358 -3.77 29.91 16.80
CA GLY A 358 -3.71 30.93 17.83
C GLY A 358 -4.63 30.66 19.03
N CYS A 359 -4.92 29.40 19.34
CA CYS A 359 -5.79 29.02 20.45
C CYS A 359 -5.08 29.11 21.81
N SER A 360 -5.78 29.62 22.83
CA SER A 360 -5.22 29.85 24.18
C SER A 360 -5.81 28.94 25.26
N SER A 361 -6.92 28.27 24.99
CA SER A 361 -7.57 27.38 25.96
C SER A 361 -8.11 26.11 25.28
N SER A 362 -8.25 25.05 26.04
CA SER A 362 -8.86 23.79 25.59
C SER A 362 -9.83 23.26 26.63
N THR A 363 -10.87 22.59 26.16
CA THR A 363 -11.88 21.93 26.99
C THR A 363 -12.10 20.52 26.46
N GLY A 364 -12.43 19.58 27.34
CA GLY A 364 -12.60 18.16 26.98
C GLY A 364 -11.33 17.34 27.21
N TYR A 365 -11.42 16.06 26.89
CA TYR A 365 -10.35 15.10 27.10
C TYR A 365 -10.22 14.16 25.88
N GLY A 366 -8.98 13.82 25.53
CA GLY A 366 -8.67 12.97 24.37
C GLY A 366 -9.34 13.43 23.07
N LYS A 367 -10.12 12.54 22.46
CA LYS A 367 -10.76 12.76 21.14
C LYS A 367 -11.83 13.85 21.12
N ASN A 368 -12.40 14.18 22.28
CA ASN A 368 -13.44 15.21 22.40
C ASN A 368 -12.85 16.56 22.84
N THR A 369 -11.55 16.77 22.64
CA THR A 369 -10.90 18.05 22.96
C THR A 369 -11.31 19.10 21.94
N VAL A 370 -11.79 20.23 22.44
CA VAL A 370 -12.14 21.43 21.67
C VAL A 370 -11.24 22.56 22.15
N PHE A 371 -10.57 23.24 21.23
CA PHE A 371 -9.75 24.40 21.53
C PHE A 371 -10.58 25.67 21.34
N HIS A 372 -10.39 26.65 22.21
CA HIS A 372 -11.13 27.91 22.25
C HIS A 372 -10.20 29.11 22.26
N ASN A 373 -10.78 30.29 22.00
CA ASN A 373 -10.09 31.57 21.95
C ASN A 373 -8.95 31.57 20.93
N CYS A 374 -9.27 31.14 19.70
CA CYS A 374 -8.33 31.04 18.57
C CYS A 374 -8.27 32.35 17.77
N SER A 375 -7.17 33.10 17.89
CA SER A 375 -7.00 34.42 17.27
C SER A 375 -7.01 34.42 15.73
N CYS A 376 -6.66 33.30 15.09
CA CYS A 376 -6.58 33.18 13.63
C CYS A 376 -7.88 32.73 12.96
N VAL A 377 -8.94 32.48 13.73
CA VAL A 377 -10.25 32.07 13.22
C VAL A 377 -11.11 33.32 13.04
N LEU A 378 -11.32 33.74 11.80
CA LEU A 378 -12.18 34.89 11.48
C LEU A 378 -13.65 34.49 11.40
N SER A 379 -14.50 35.17 12.15
CA SER A 379 -15.97 35.04 12.10
C SER A 379 -16.56 36.12 11.20
N SER A 380 -17.07 35.76 10.02
CA SER A 380 -17.68 36.71 9.07
C SER A 380 -19.19 36.94 9.26
N SER A 381 -19.85 36.33 10.25
CA SER A 381 -21.26 36.63 10.55
C SER A 381 -21.74 36.13 11.92
N ALA A 382 -22.25 37.07 12.74
CA ALA A 382 -23.06 36.95 13.97
C ALA A 382 -22.33 36.93 15.34
N PRO A 383 -22.90 37.61 16.37
CA PRO A 383 -22.33 37.75 17.71
C PRO A 383 -22.46 36.40 18.44
N GLU A 384 -21.41 35.99 19.17
CA GLU A 384 -21.34 34.74 19.94
C GLU A 384 -21.15 33.43 19.14
N GLY A 385 -20.62 33.48 17.92
CA GLY A 385 -20.05 32.30 17.26
C GLY A 385 -18.68 31.97 17.85
N SER A 386 -18.54 30.78 18.46
CA SER A 386 -17.34 30.36 19.20
C SER A 386 -16.08 30.40 18.33
N MET A 387 -15.05 31.10 18.78
CA MET A 387 -13.67 31.06 18.24
C MET A 387 -13.02 29.71 18.60
N SER A 388 -13.66 28.63 18.20
CA SER A 388 -13.33 27.28 18.60
C SER A 388 -12.95 26.43 17.40
N VAL A 389 -12.03 25.49 17.63
CA VAL A 389 -11.63 24.50 16.64
C VAL A 389 -11.68 23.11 17.24
N ILE A 390 -12.05 22.14 16.43
CA ILE A 390 -12.13 20.74 16.80
C ILE A 390 -10.93 19.96 16.24
N LEU A 391 -10.59 18.84 16.88
CA LEU A 391 -9.52 17.96 16.42
C LEU A 391 -9.79 17.38 15.02
N GLY A 392 -8.72 17.30 14.22
CA GLY A 392 -8.74 16.67 12.91
C GLY A 392 -8.93 17.65 11.75
N GLN A 393 -8.79 17.12 10.54
CA GLN A 393 -9.03 17.87 9.30
C GLN A 393 -10.53 18.09 9.09
N CYS A 394 -10.88 19.21 8.45
CA CYS A 394 -12.27 19.49 8.14
C CYS A 394 -12.91 18.41 7.26
N PRO A 395 -14.18 18.05 7.51
CA PRO A 395 -14.87 17.05 6.71
C PRO A 395 -14.96 17.51 5.26
N ARG A 396 -14.75 16.57 4.34
CA ARG A 396 -14.92 16.84 2.90
C ARG A 396 -16.40 17.09 2.57
N SER A 397 -16.65 17.88 1.53
CA SER A 397 -18.00 18.21 1.06
C SER A 397 -18.81 16.97 0.67
N ARG A 398 -20.14 17.09 0.66
CA ARG A 398 -21.05 15.99 0.24
C ARG A 398 -20.79 15.55 -1.21
N GLU A 399 -20.35 16.46 -2.06
CA GLU A 399 -19.95 16.19 -3.45
C GLU A 399 -18.74 15.26 -3.52
N CYS A 400 -17.79 15.38 -2.59
CA CYS A 400 -16.65 14.48 -2.46
C CYS A 400 -17.08 13.04 -2.19
N SER A 401 -18.12 12.84 -1.36
CA SER A 401 -18.66 11.50 -1.11
C SER A 401 -19.28 10.89 -2.38
N ARG A 402 -19.95 11.70 -3.21
CA ARG A 402 -20.49 11.23 -4.50
C ARG A 402 -19.36 10.90 -5.48
N SER A 403 -18.34 11.76 -5.55
CA SER A 403 -17.14 11.54 -6.37
C SER A 403 -16.41 10.26 -5.96
N PHE A 404 -16.29 10.00 -4.66
CA PHE A 404 -15.71 8.76 -4.12
C PHE A 404 -16.50 7.51 -4.53
N THR A 405 -17.83 7.55 -4.43
CA THR A 405 -18.68 6.43 -4.87
C THR A 405 -18.51 6.16 -6.37
N SER A 406 -18.48 7.21 -7.20
CA SER A 406 -18.22 7.09 -8.63
C SER A 406 -16.83 6.52 -8.92
N TYR A 407 -15.78 7.01 -8.23
CA TYR A 407 -14.42 6.48 -8.31
C TYR A 407 -14.40 4.98 -8.02
N MET A 408 -15.04 4.55 -6.93
CA MET A 408 -15.10 3.15 -6.54
C MET A 408 -15.84 2.29 -7.58
N ALA A 409 -16.96 2.76 -8.12
CA ALA A 409 -17.71 2.05 -9.15
C ALA A 409 -16.86 1.84 -10.42
N VAL A 410 -16.21 2.90 -10.91
CA VAL A 410 -15.32 2.83 -12.09
C VAL A 410 -14.10 1.95 -11.80
N SER A 411 -13.57 2.00 -10.59
CA SER A 411 -12.42 1.18 -10.18
C SER A 411 -12.73 -0.32 -10.18
N VAL A 412 -13.90 -0.70 -9.66
CA VAL A 412 -14.37 -2.09 -9.67
C VAL A 412 -14.62 -2.58 -11.10
N LEU A 413 -15.29 -1.76 -11.93
CA LEU A 413 -15.56 -2.10 -13.33
C LEU A 413 -14.26 -2.24 -14.16
N SER A 414 -13.33 -1.31 -14.02
CA SER A 414 -12.02 -1.37 -14.68
C SER A 414 -11.23 -2.61 -14.24
N SER A 415 -11.24 -2.92 -12.94
CA SER A 415 -10.57 -4.10 -12.40
C SER A 415 -11.17 -5.40 -12.94
N PHE A 416 -12.50 -5.49 -13.05
CA PHE A 416 -13.20 -6.62 -13.67
C PHE A 416 -12.76 -6.81 -15.11
N ILE A 417 -12.87 -5.77 -15.93
CA ILE A 417 -12.57 -5.84 -17.37
C ILE A 417 -11.10 -6.22 -17.58
N ASN A 418 -10.17 -5.62 -16.84
CA ASN A 418 -8.75 -5.97 -16.91
C ASN A 418 -8.51 -7.44 -16.54
N SER A 419 -9.19 -7.94 -15.51
CA SER A 419 -9.00 -9.30 -15.01
C SER A 419 -9.49 -10.39 -16.00
N LEU A 420 -10.51 -10.12 -16.82
CA LEU A 420 -10.96 -11.00 -17.90
C LEU A 420 -9.83 -11.33 -18.91
N GLY A 421 -8.95 -10.37 -19.15
CA GLY A 421 -7.81 -10.49 -20.08
C GLY A 421 -6.56 -11.15 -19.50
N THR A 422 -6.53 -11.40 -18.20
CA THR A 422 -5.34 -11.90 -17.49
C THR A 422 -5.03 -13.34 -17.87
N THR A 423 -5.98 -14.25 -17.72
CA THR A 423 -5.81 -15.67 -18.07
C THR A 423 -5.53 -15.89 -19.57
N PRO A 424 -6.28 -15.27 -20.51
CA PRO A 424 -5.94 -15.33 -21.94
C PRO A 424 -4.52 -14.85 -22.24
N GLY A 425 -4.11 -13.71 -21.65
CA GLY A 425 -2.77 -13.16 -21.85
C GLY A 425 -1.66 -14.08 -21.35
N TYR A 426 -1.86 -14.69 -20.17
CA TYR A 426 -0.92 -15.66 -19.61
C TYR A 426 -0.82 -16.94 -20.45
N MET A 427 -1.95 -17.45 -20.94
CA MET A 427 -2.00 -18.64 -21.80
C MET A 427 -1.34 -18.43 -23.17
N VAL A 428 -1.43 -17.23 -23.74
CA VAL A 428 -0.73 -16.88 -24.99
C VAL A 428 0.78 -17.03 -24.82
N ILE A 429 1.34 -16.61 -23.69
CA ILE A 429 2.77 -16.76 -23.41
C ILE A 429 3.13 -18.24 -23.36
N ILE A 430 2.41 -19.05 -22.59
CA ILE A 430 2.68 -20.49 -22.45
C ILE A 430 2.58 -21.22 -23.80
N ARG A 431 1.56 -20.91 -24.61
CA ARG A 431 1.31 -21.59 -25.90
C ARG A 431 2.28 -21.19 -27.01
N CYS A 432 2.95 -20.04 -26.90
CA CYS A 432 3.96 -19.59 -27.87
C CYS A 432 5.35 -20.20 -27.65
N ILE A 433 5.55 -20.93 -26.55
CA ILE A 433 6.86 -21.47 -26.14
C ILE A 433 6.89 -22.98 -26.40
N LYS A 434 8.04 -23.49 -26.85
CA LYS A 434 8.26 -24.93 -27.02
C LYS A 434 8.12 -25.65 -25.67
N PRO A 435 7.48 -26.84 -25.61
CA PRO A 435 7.24 -27.56 -24.35
C PRO A 435 8.49 -27.70 -23.46
N GLU A 436 9.63 -27.98 -24.07
CA GLU A 436 10.95 -28.16 -23.40
C GLU A 436 11.46 -26.91 -22.67
N LEU A 437 11.02 -25.71 -23.06
CA LEU A 437 11.50 -24.44 -22.51
C LEU A 437 10.47 -23.74 -21.59
N LYS A 438 9.30 -24.36 -21.36
CA LYS A 438 8.19 -23.73 -20.63
C LYS A 438 8.55 -23.37 -19.19
N SER A 439 9.08 -24.31 -18.41
CA SER A 439 9.43 -24.09 -16.99
C SER A 439 10.50 -23.01 -16.84
N LEU A 440 11.52 -23.04 -17.69
CA LEU A 440 12.55 -22.00 -17.79
C LEU A 440 11.91 -20.63 -18.09
N ALA A 441 11.00 -20.56 -19.05
CA ALA A 441 10.36 -19.32 -19.44
C ALA A 441 9.42 -18.74 -18.39
N LEU A 442 8.69 -19.58 -17.65
CA LEU A 442 7.89 -19.15 -16.50
C LEU A 442 8.79 -18.65 -15.36
N GLY A 443 9.93 -19.30 -15.14
CA GLY A 443 10.95 -18.86 -14.18
C GLY A 443 11.52 -17.49 -14.54
N ILE A 444 11.96 -17.30 -15.79
CA ILE A 444 12.49 -16.02 -16.30
C ILE A 444 11.42 -14.93 -16.27
N GLN A 445 10.19 -15.24 -16.68
CA GLN A 445 9.07 -14.30 -16.59
C GLN A 445 8.87 -13.85 -15.15
N THR A 446 8.78 -14.78 -14.20
CA THR A 446 8.58 -14.46 -12.78
C THR A 446 9.74 -13.61 -12.24
N LEU A 447 10.98 -13.98 -12.56
CA LEU A 447 12.17 -13.23 -12.17
C LEU A 447 12.10 -11.79 -12.69
N VAL A 448 11.88 -11.61 -13.99
CA VAL A 448 11.79 -10.29 -14.64
C VAL A 448 10.65 -9.45 -14.07
N MET A 449 9.46 -10.03 -13.89
CA MET A 449 8.32 -9.32 -13.29
C MET A 449 8.64 -8.85 -11.88
N ARG A 450 9.26 -9.68 -11.05
CA ARG A 450 9.55 -9.33 -9.65
C ARG A 450 10.70 -8.34 -9.54
N THR A 451 11.79 -8.52 -10.30
CA THR A 451 12.99 -7.66 -10.21
C THR A 451 12.83 -6.32 -10.92
N LEU A 452 12.23 -6.30 -12.11
CA LEU A 452 12.09 -5.09 -12.93
C LEU A 452 10.70 -4.45 -12.85
N GLY A 453 9.70 -5.20 -12.39
CA GLY A 453 8.34 -4.68 -12.18
C GLY A 453 8.06 -4.41 -10.70
N GLY A 454 8.19 -5.43 -9.86
CA GLY A 454 7.78 -5.38 -8.45
C GLY A 454 8.62 -4.45 -7.58
N ILE A 455 9.96 -4.51 -7.70
CA ILE A 455 10.87 -3.72 -6.87
C ILE A 455 10.91 -2.23 -7.30
N PRO A 456 11.17 -1.88 -8.57
CA PRO A 456 11.33 -0.48 -8.95
C PRO A 456 10.01 0.29 -9.04
N ALA A 457 8.87 -0.37 -9.33
CA ALA A 457 7.59 0.34 -9.51
C ALA A 457 7.21 1.20 -8.29
N PRO A 458 7.14 0.67 -7.06
CA PRO A 458 6.86 1.47 -5.89
C PRO A 458 7.86 2.62 -5.67
N VAL A 459 9.14 2.42 -6.02
CA VAL A 459 10.20 3.41 -5.78
C VAL A 459 10.00 4.64 -6.66
N TYR A 460 9.87 4.46 -7.98
CA TYR A 460 9.75 5.61 -8.87
C TYR A 460 8.34 6.24 -8.83
N PHE A 461 7.27 5.44 -8.68
CA PHE A 461 5.92 6.01 -8.48
C PHE A 461 5.84 6.76 -7.16
N GLY A 462 6.48 6.25 -6.10
CA GLY A 462 6.62 6.95 -4.83
C GLY A 462 7.35 8.27 -4.98
N ALA A 463 8.50 8.28 -5.68
CA ALA A 463 9.26 9.50 -5.95
C ALA A 463 8.44 10.54 -6.77
N LEU A 464 7.63 10.07 -7.73
CA LEU A 464 6.73 10.95 -8.50
C LEU A 464 5.65 11.57 -7.61
N ILE A 465 5.00 10.78 -6.75
CA ILE A 465 4.00 11.28 -5.79
C ILE A 465 4.65 12.27 -4.83
N ASP A 466 5.83 11.92 -4.30
CA ASP A 466 6.61 12.74 -3.38
C ASP A 466 7.00 14.10 -4.00
N SER A 467 7.21 14.15 -5.32
CA SER A 467 7.50 15.40 -6.03
C SER A 467 6.32 16.38 -6.08
N THR A 468 5.08 15.88 -5.92
CA THR A 468 3.87 16.72 -5.92
C THR A 468 3.50 17.26 -4.53
N CYS A 469 4.26 16.89 -3.50
CA CYS A 469 3.92 17.25 -2.13
C CYS A 469 4.28 18.70 -1.80
N LEU A 470 3.31 19.41 -1.22
CA LEU A 470 3.42 20.82 -0.86
C LEU A 470 4.35 21.03 0.33
N ARG A 471 4.42 20.05 1.25
CA ARG A 471 5.22 20.17 2.47
C ARG A 471 5.74 18.83 3.01
N TRP A 472 6.97 18.88 3.52
CA TRP A 472 7.66 17.80 4.20
C TRP A 472 7.74 18.04 5.70
N GLY A 473 7.76 16.97 6.49
CA GLY A 473 8.04 17.04 7.91
C GLY A 473 9.50 17.46 8.11
N ILE A 474 9.77 18.24 9.16
CA ILE A 474 11.12 18.66 9.51
C ILE A 474 11.54 17.86 10.73
N LYS A 475 12.71 17.20 10.66
CA LYS A 475 13.27 16.50 11.83
C LYS A 475 13.66 17.50 12.91
N LYS A 476 13.66 17.07 14.18
CA LYS A 476 14.03 17.91 15.34
C LYS A 476 15.39 18.61 15.19
N CYS A 477 16.32 18.03 14.42
CA CYS A 477 17.66 18.58 14.16
C CYS A 477 17.88 19.09 12.72
N GLY A 478 16.80 19.42 12.01
CA GLY A 478 16.87 19.87 10.62
C GLY A 478 16.98 18.72 9.61
N GLY A 479 16.49 18.99 8.39
CA GLY A 479 16.39 18.01 7.31
C GLY A 479 14.96 17.52 7.07
N ARG A 480 14.68 17.11 5.83
CA ARG A 480 13.38 16.52 5.43
C ARG A 480 13.21 15.17 6.13
N GLY A 481 12.08 14.97 6.80
CA GLY A 481 11.70 13.73 7.46
C GLY A 481 10.27 13.33 7.07
N ALA A 482 10.06 12.05 6.79
CA ALA A 482 8.75 11.44 6.88
C ALA A 482 8.41 11.23 8.36
N LEU A 483 7.15 11.38 8.74
CA LEU A 483 6.69 11.25 10.14
C LEU A 483 6.66 9.78 10.67
N ALA A 484 7.24 8.81 9.94
CA ALA A 484 7.29 7.40 10.34
C ALA A 484 8.73 6.82 10.35
N PRO A 485 9.04 5.86 11.25
CA PRO A 485 10.31 5.13 11.26
C PRO A 485 10.53 4.38 9.93
N PRO A 486 11.79 4.03 9.58
CA PRO A 486 12.16 3.46 8.28
C PRO A 486 11.75 1.99 8.19
N THR A 487 10.46 1.75 8.08
CA THR A 487 9.88 0.46 7.73
C THR A 487 8.93 0.69 6.57
N PHE A 488 9.16 -0.02 5.48
CA PHE A 488 8.43 0.01 4.21
C PHE A 488 6.90 0.19 4.38
N SER A 489 6.45 1.44 4.46
CA SER A 489 5.09 1.89 4.20
C SER A 489 5.10 3.41 4.12
N SER A 490 4.94 3.93 2.90
CA SER A 490 4.62 5.32 2.54
C SER A 490 5.48 6.43 3.19
N SER A 491 6.26 7.12 2.35
CA SER A 491 6.63 8.51 2.54
C SER A 491 5.43 9.28 3.12
N GLN A 492 5.48 9.65 4.39
CA GLN A 492 4.44 10.48 5.00
C GLN A 492 4.77 11.93 4.69
N SER A 493 4.29 12.37 3.53
CA SER A 493 4.21 13.77 3.13
C SER A 493 3.02 14.40 3.85
N LEU A 494 3.18 15.63 4.37
CA LEU A 494 2.15 16.25 5.24
C LEU A 494 0.93 16.71 4.43
N SER A 495 1.11 17.03 3.15
CA SER A 495 0.02 17.35 2.21
C SER A 495 0.52 17.22 0.78
N CYS A 496 -0.08 16.29 0.04
CA CYS A 496 -0.13 16.18 -1.42
C CYS A 496 -1.59 15.82 -1.74
#